data_AF-A0A1G1D8V2-F1
#
_entry.id   AF-A0A1G1D8V2-F1
#
_cell.length_a   1.000
_cell.length_b   1.000
_cell.length_c   1.000
_cell.angle_alpha   90.00
_cell.angle_beta   90.00
_cell.angle_gamma   90.00
#
_symmetry.space_group_name_H-M   'P 1'
#
loop_
_entity.id
_entity.type
_entity.pdbx_description
1 polymer ?
#
loop_
_entity_poly.entity_id
_entity_poly.type
_entity_poly.pdbx_seq_one_letter_code
_entity_poly.pdbx_strand_id
1 'polypeptide(L)'
;MIYTKESSSESYSAEIIVDKETKRKQLIYHYTNRPQASVRDRSEIHDGTALLDIIGDKSLEMRGEYWTSRKTTGDIEVKFISKELQEKFIE
;
A
#
# COMPACT_ATOMS: atom_id res chain seq x y z
N MET A 1 10.32 -2.24 -3.61
CA MET A 1 10.51 -3.59 -3.02
C MET A 1 10.69 -3.44 -1.52
N ILE A 2 9.89 -4.14 -0.73
CA ILE A 2 10.05 -4.25 0.74
C ILE A 2 10.69 -5.61 1.02
N TYR A 3 11.70 -5.65 1.88
CA TYR A 3 12.42 -6.87 2.20
C TYR A 3 12.49 -7.07 3.71
N THR A 4 12.20 -8.29 4.15
CA THR A 4 12.38 -8.73 5.53
C THR A 4 13.23 -10.01 5.54
N LYS A 5 13.64 -10.47 6.73
CA LYS A 5 14.32 -11.77 6.85
C LYS A 5 13.45 -12.95 6.38
N GLU A 6 12.11 -12.79 6.35
CA GLU A 6 11.19 -13.89 6.01
C GLU A 6 10.69 -13.83 4.56
N SER A 7 10.49 -12.62 4.02
CA SER A 7 9.79 -12.42 2.76
C SER A 7 10.26 -11.17 2.01
N SER A 8 9.95 -11.17 0.71
CA SER A 8 10.09 -10.01 -0.17
C SER A 8 8.71 -9.63 -0.71
N SER A 9 8.42 -8.34 -0.76
CA SER A 9 7.21 -7.78 -1.34
C SER A 9 7.56 -6.81 -2.46
N GLU A 10 6.90 -6.97 -3.60
CA GLU A 10 7.09 -6.13 -4.77
C GLU A 10 5.75 -5.66 -5.31
N SER A 11 5.62 -4.35 -5.53
CA SER A 11 4.51 -3.80 -6.29
C SER A 11 4.78 -4.00 -7.77
N TYR A 12 3.88 -4.65 -8.49
CA TYR A 12 4.04 -4.97 -9.92
C TYR A 12 3.18 -4.09 -10.83
N SER A 13 2.21 -3.37 -10.26
CA SER A 13 1.38 -2.40 -10.97
C SER A 13 0.94 -1.31 -10.01
N ALA A 14 0.96 -0.07 -10.49
CA ALA A 14 0.45 1.09 -9.76
C ALA A 14 -0.07 2.13 -10.75
N GLU A 15 -1.20 2.75 -10.44
CA GLU A 15 -1.83 3.75 -11.28
C GLU A 15 -2.49 4.85 -10.43
N ILE A 16 -2.43 6.10 -10.92
CA ILE A 16 -3.25 7.19 -10.41
C ILE A 16 -4.44 7.37 -11.35
N ILE A 17 -5.63 6.99 -10.87
CA ILE A 17 -6.88 7.13 -11.59
C ILE A 17 -7.45 8.51 -11.28
N VAL A 18 -7.79 9.29 -12.31
CA VAL A 18 -8.41 10.61 -12.18
C VAL A 18 -9.77 10.59 -12.86
N ASP A 19 -10.82 10.66 -12.05
CA ASP A 19 -12.18 10.85 -12.52
C ASP A 19 -12.40 12.34 -12.85
N LYS A 20 -12.68 12.62 -14.13
CA LYS A 20 -12.86 14.00 -14.61
C LYS A 20 -14.18 14.62 -14.18
N GLU A 21 -15.20 13.81 -13.92
CA GLU A 21 -16.53 14.25 -13.54
C GLU A 21 -16.57 14.54 -12.03
N THR A 22 -16.13 13.57 -11.22
CA THR A 22 -16.15 13.71 -9.75
C THR A 22 -14.94 14.45 -9.19
N LYS A 23 -13.91 14.68 -10.02
CA LYS A 23 -12.58 15.18 -9.62
C LYS A 23 -11.86 14.28 -8.61
N ARG A 24 -12.37 13.06 -8.38
CA ARG A 24 -11.76 12.08 -7.50
C ARG A 24 -10.43 11.62 -8.10
N LYS A 25 -9.41 11.54 -7.25
CA LYS A 25 -8.10 10.99 -7.60
C LYS A 25 -7.83 9.81 -6.69
N GLN A 26 -7.46 8.68 -7.27
CA GLN A 26 -7.19 7.45 -6.52
C GLN A 26 -5.84 6.89 -6.90
N LEU A 27 -5.05 6.48 -5.92
CA LEU A 27 -3.91 5.60 -6.12
C LEU A 27 -4.38 4.17 -5.95
N ILE A 28 -4.21 3.35 -6.98
CA ILE A 28 -4.33 1.90 -6.88
C ILE A 28 -2.93 1.29 -7.05
N TYR A 29 -2.58 0.33 -6.20
CA TYR A 29 -1.40 -0.49 -6.45
C TYR A 29 -1.64 -1.94 -6.06
N HIS A 30 -1.01 -2.82 -6.82
CA HIS A 30 -1.01 -4.25 -6.61
C HIS A 30 0.39 -4.71 -6.24
N TYR A 31 0.46 -5.65 -5.31
CA TYR A 31 1.72 -6.21 -4.85
C TYR A 31 1.64 -7.72 -4.66
N THR A 32 2.78 -8.38 -4.80
CA THR A 32 2.95 -9.79 -4.42
C THR A 32 3.94 -9.86 -3.27
N ASN A 33 3.55 -10.55 -2.20
CA ASN A 33 4.49 -10.97 -1.15
C ASN A 33 4.93 -12.42 -1.41
N ARG A 34 6.25 -12.63 -1.49
CA ARG A 34 6.89 -13.93 -1.68
C ARG A 34 7.78 -14.27 -0.48
N PRO A 35 7.31 -15.14 0.43
CA PRO A 35 8.12 -15.70 1.50
C PRO A 35 9.19 -16.66 0.96
N GLN A 36 10.27 -16.83 1.75
CA GLN A 36 11.28 -17.85 1.47
C GLN A 36 10.64 -19.22 1.36
N ALA A 37 11.19 -20.09 0.51
CA ALA A 37 10.65 -21.43 0.31
C ALA A 37 10.58 -22.24 1.62
N SER A 38 11.54 -22.03 2.52
CA SER A 38 11.66 -22.71 3.82
C SER A 38 10.54 -22.41 4.82
N VAL A 39 9.75 -21.35 4.60
CA VAL A 39 8.67 -20.92 5.51
C VAL A 39 7.31 -20.89 4.83
N ARG A 40 7.23 -21.41 3.60
CA ARG A 40 6.05 -21.27 2.74
C ARG A 40 4.83 -22.06 3.24
N ASP A 41 5.08 -23.09 4.03
CA ASP A 41 4.08 -23.92 4.72
C ASP A 41 3.21 -23.12 5.70
N ARG A 42 3.80 -22.11 6.36
CA ARG A 42 3.10 -21.20 7.28
C ARG A 42 2.91 -19.78 6.74
N SER A 43 3.64 -19.43 5.68
CA SER A 43 3.68 -18.10 5.06
C SER A 43 3.48 -18.25 3.56
N GLU A 44 2.22 -18.29 3.13
CA GLU A 44 1.87 -18.48 1.73
C GLU A 44 2.23 -17.23 0.89
N ILE A 45 2.56 -17.47 -0.39
CA ILE A 45 2.61 -16.40 -1.38
C ILE A 45 1.21 -15.79 -1.48
N HIS A 46 1.13 -14.46 -1.48
CA HIS A 46 -0.14 -13.79 -1.59
C HIS A 46 -0.03 -12.48 -2.34
N ASP A 47 -1.11 -12.16 -3.04
CA ASP A 47 -1.28 -10.90 -3.73
C ASP A 47 -2.15 -9.99 -2.88
N GLY A 48 -1.91 -8.70 -2.98
CA GLY A 48 -2.74 -7.69 -2.35
C GLY A 48 -2.92 -6.48 -3.25
N THR A 49 -3.97 -5.73 -2.94
CA THR A 49 -4.27 -4.44 -3.56
C THR A 49 -4.49 -3.44 -2.45
N ALA A 50 -4.01 -2.21 -2.65
CA ALA A 50 -4.51 -1.07 -1.89
C ALA A 50 -5.14 -0.07 -2.86
N LEU A 51 -6.25 0.51 -2.42
CA LEU A 51 -6.98 1.54 -3.13
C LEU A 51 -7.12 2.74 -2.20
N LEU A 52 -6.50 3.86 -2.56
CA LEU A 52 -6.40 5.04 -1.72
C LEU A 52 -6.93 6.27 -2.45
N ASP A 53 -7.93 6.92 -1.89
CA ASP A 53 -8.36 8.25 -2.31
C ASP A 53 -7.35 9.30 -1.89
N ILE A 54 -6.97 10.18 -2.82
CA ILE A 54 -6.15 11.35 -2.54
C ILE A 54 -7.10 12.47 -2.10
N ILE A 55 -6.98 12.89 -0.83
CA ILE A 55 -7.92 13.79 -0.17
C ILE A 55 -7.26 15.15 0.06
N GLY A 56 -7.97 16.21 -0.35
CA GLY A 56 -7.63 17.60 -0.04
C GLY A 56 -6.76 18.30 -1.09
N ASP A 57 -6.87 19.63 -1.14
CA ASP A 57 -6.07 20.49 -2.03
C ASP A 57 -4.73 20.90 -1.39
N LYS A 58 -4.63 20.92 -0.05
CA LYS A 58 -3.46 21.41 0.71
C LYS A 58 -2.90 20.39 1.70
N SER A 59 -3.74 19.51 2.24
CA SER A 59 -3.33 18.37 3.07
C SER A 59 -2.98 17.22 2.14
N LEU A 60 -1.71 16.81 2.10
CA LEU A 60 -1.29 15.64 1.34
C LEU A 60 -1.70 14.39 2.14
N GLU A 61 -2.99 14.06 2.09
CA GLU A 61 -3.58 12.93 2.79
C GLU A 61 -4.14 11.92 1.80
N MET A 62 -4.07 10.64 2.17
CA MET A 62 -4.76 9.58 1.45
C MET A 62 -5.50 8.68 2.43
N ARG A 63 -6.68 8.20 2.04
CA ARG A 63 -7.45 7.21 2.80
C ARG A 63 -8.03 6.15 1.90
N GLY A 64 -8.18 4.95 2.41
CA GLY A 64 -8.87 3.89 1.70
C GLY A 64 -8.63 2.56 2.38
N GLU A 65 -8.50 1.51 1.59
CA GLU A 65 -8.48 0.15 2.09
C GLU A 65 -7.44 -0.70 1.37
N TYR A 66 -7.10 -1.84 1.98
CA TYR A 66 -6.39 -2.92 1.33
C TYR A 66 -7.13 -4.23 1.48
N TRP A 67 -6.83 -5.16 0.58
CA TRP A 67 -7.24 -6.56 0.69
C TRP A 67 -6.19 -7.48 0.09
N THR A 68 -6.15 -8.73 0.57
CA THR A 68 -5.22 -9.75 0.08
C THR A 68 -5.92 -11.04 -0.29
N SER A 69 -5.25 -11.86 -1.12
CA SER A 69 -5.70 -13.23 -1.42
C SER A 69 -5.75 -14.16 -0.20
N ARG A 70 -5.18 -13.75 0.95
CA ARG A 70 -5.29 -14.43 2.25
C ARG A 70 -6.50 -13.99 3.07
N LYS A 71 -7.46 -13.29 2.47
CA LYS A 71 -8.69 -12.80 3.13
C LYS A 71 -8.43 -11.84 4.29
N THR A 72 -7.29 -11.17 4.30
CA THR A 72 -7.05 -10.04 5.19
C THR A 72 -7.45 -8.76 4.48
N THR A 73 -7.97 -7.80 5.24
CA THR A 73 -8.38 -6.48 4.77
C THR A 73 -8.29 -5.49 5.91
N GLY A 74 -8.23 -4.21 5.59
CA GLY A 74 -8.29 -3.14 6.58
C GLY A 74 -8.18 -1.77 5.95
N ASP A 75 -8.42 -0.76 6.78
CA ASP A 75 -8.33 0.63 6.38
C ASP A 75 -6.88 1.13 6.42
N ILE A 76 -6.57 2.10 5.55
CA ILE A 76 -5.29 2.80 5.47
C ILE A 76 -5.56 4.30 5.55
N GLU A 77 -4.83 4.97 6.43
CA GLU A 77 -4.73 6.44 6.46
C GLU A 77 -3.26 6.84 6.33
N VAL A 78 -2.97 7.68 5.34
CA VAL A 78 -1.64 8.23 5.08
C VAL A 78 -1.70 9.74 5.23
N LYS A 79 -0.78 10.30 6.01
CA LYS A 79 -0.62 11.73 6.19
C LYS A 79 0.80 12.14 5.86
N PHE A 80 0.94 13.18 5.06
CA PHE A 80 2.22 13.80 4.83
C PHE A 80 2.69 14.56 6.08
N ILE A 81 3.91 14.26 6.52
CA ILE A 81 4.48 14.85 7.74
C ILE A 81 5.55 15.91 7.40
N SER A 82 6.50 15.59 6.50
CA SER A 82 7.59 16.51 6.15
C SER A 82 8.18 16.18 4.77
N LYS A 83 8.82 17.18 4.15
CA LYS A 83 9.67 17.02 2.96
C LYS A 83 11.08 16.54 3.32
N GLU A 84 11.50 16.72 4.56
CA GLU A 84 12.76 16.22 5.07
C GLU A 84 12.61 14.74 5.42
N LEU A 85 13.61 13.94 5.05
CA LEU A 85 13.65 12.53 5.41
C LEU A 85 13.77 12.42 6.93
N GLN A 86 12.76 11.84 7.56
CA GLN A 86 12.78 11.56 8.99
C GLN A 86 13.37 10.17 9.21
N GLU A 87 14.46 10.08 9.96
CA GLU A 87 15.04 8.80 10.39
C GLU A 87 14.25 8.16 11.55
N LYS A 88 13.35 8.92 12.18
CA LYS A 88 12.49 8.47 13.28
C LYS A 88 11.02 8.69 12.93
N PHE A 89 10.24 7.62 13.04
CA PHE A 89 8.79 7.70 12.96
C PHE A 89 8.26 8.25 14.29
N ILE A 90 7.27 9.15 14.24
CA ILE A 90 6.63 9.72 15.43
C ILE A 90 5.91 8.59 16.16
N GLU A 91 6.24 8.39 17.45
CA GLU A 91 5.57 7.43 18.35
C GLU A 91 4.12 7.82 18.66
#